data_AF-A0A6H2D483-F1
#
_entry.id   AF-A0A6H2D483-F1
#
_cell.length_a   1.000
_cell.length_b   1.000
_cell.length_c   1.000
_cell.angle_alpha   90.00
_cell.angle_beta   90.00
_cell.angle_gamma   90.00
#
_symmetry.space_group_name_H-M   'P 1'
#
loop_
_entity.id
_entity.type
_entity.pdbx_description
1 polymer ?
#
loop_
_entity_poly.entity_id
_entity_poly.type
_entity_poly.pdbx_seq_one_letter_code
_entity_poly.pdbx_strand_id
1 'polypeptide(L)'
;MLDMEIWIGLIALTALLYLIKFIQGRSKRTVYRISSESLQRSKQVMLKVLPLVENVETDSELLDDRRLPFPKDNIKSAAKILAYYYWKQDQQTELARVKNVFISLSRFQDVDLGLEDQARRLSSEKKRLTREFEYYITHSPFSTGRGFKCTQPRT
;
A
#
# COMPACT_ATOMS: atom_id res chain seq x y z
N MET A 1 4.45 61.98 -5.24
CA MET A 1 3.33 61.04 -4.99
C MET A 1 3.32 59.88 -5.97
N LEU A 2 3.61 60.11 -7.26
CA LEU A 2 3.78 59.05 -8.27
C LEU A 2 4.84 57.98 -7.91
N ASP A 3 5.95 58.35 -7.26
CA ASP A 3 6.98 57.37 -6.88
C ASP A 3 6.45 56.27 -5.94
N MET A 4 5.64 56.63 -4.94
CA MET A 4 5.08 55.66 -4.00
C MET A 4 4.10 54.70 -4.70
N GLU A 5 3.32 55.18 -5.66
CA GLU A 5 2.39 54.35 -6.43
C GLU A 5 3.12 53.32 -7.31
N ILE A 6 4.24 53.73 -7.91
CA ILE A 6 5.10 52.83 -8.72
C ILE A 6 5.72 51.74 -7.83
N TRP A 7 6.22 52.11 -6.64
CA TRP A 7 6.78 51.16 -5.68
C TRP A 7 5.73 50.19 -5.13
N ILE A 8 4.52 50.66 -4.86
CA ILE A 8 3.40 49.81 -4.42
C ILE A 8 3.01 48.83 -5.54
N GLY A 9 2.98 49.28 -6.80
CA GLY A 9 2.73 48.42 -7.95
C GLY A 9 3.80 47.31 -8.10
N LEU A 10 5.07 47.66 -7.90
CA LEU A 10 6.18 46.70 -7.97
C LEU A 10 6.09 45.64 -6.85
N ILE A 11 5.75 46.06 -5.63
CA ILE A 11 5.60 45.15 -4.48
C ILE A 11 4.38 44.23 -4.68
N ALA A 12 3.26 44.76 -5.16
CA ALA A 12 2.08 43.96 -5.45
C ALA A 12 2.35 42.90 -6.53
N LEU A 13 3.08 43.28 -7.59
CA LEU A 13 3.43 42.37 -8.68
C LEU A 13 4.36 41.24 -8.20
N THR A 14 5.38 41.58 -7.41
CA THR A 14 6.32 40.58 -6.87
C THR A 14 5.63 39.63 -5.90
N ALA A 15 4.76 40.12 -5.03
CA ALA A 15 3.94 39.29 -4.15
C ALA A 15 3.03 38.34 -4.93
N LEU A 16 2.39 38.82 -6.01
CA LEU A 16 1.52 38.01 -6.87
C LEU A 16 2.31 36.89 -7.57
N LEU A 17 3.50 37.19 -8.10
CA LEU A 17 4.37 36.20 -8.74
C LEU A 17 4.83 35.12 -7.74
N TYR A 18 5.15 35.51 -6.50
CA TYR A 18 5.48 34.56 -5.43
C TYR A 18 4.29 33.67 -5.08
N LEU A 19 3.08 34.22 -5.04
CA LEU A 19 1.86 33.47 -4.78
C LEU A 19 1.59 32.44 -5.89
N ILE A 20 1.75 32.83 -7.15
CA ILE A 20 1.62 31.93 -8.31
C ILE A 20 2.66 30.81 -8.25
N LYS A 21 3.92 31.13 -7.95
CA LYS A 21 5.00 30.13 -7.81
C LYS A 21 4.71 29.16 -6.66
N PHE A 22 4.20 29.66 -5.54
CA PHE A 22 3.80 28.84 -4.39
C PHE A 22 2.66 27.86 -4.74
N ILE A 23 1.68 28.32 -5.52
CA ILE A 23 0.58 27.47 -6.01
C ILE A 23 1.07 26.44 -7.03
N GLN A 24 1.93 26.83 -7.96
CA GLN A 24 2.51 25.91 -8.96
C GLN A 24 3.41 24.84 -8.32
N GLY A 25 4.16 25.19 -7.28
CA GLY A 25 5.00 24.26 -6.53
C GLY A 25 4.23 23.11 -5.88
N ARG A 26 2.95 23.31 -5.52
CA ARG A 26 2.09 22.26 -4.97
C ARG A 26 1.55 21.26 -6.01
N SER A 27 1.67 21.56 -7.31
CA SER A 27 1.01 20.78 -8.36
C SER A 27 1.86 19.63 -8.93
N LYS A 28 3.09 19.43 -8.44
CA LYS A 28 3.89 18.24 -8.80
C LYS A 28 3.47 17.03 -7.96
N ARG A 29 2.21 16.61 -8.08
CA ARG A 29 1.75 15.32 -7.57
C ARG A 29 2.16 14.24 -8.56
N THR A 30 3.18 13.47 -8.23
CA THR A 30 3.56 12.27 -8.98
C THR A 30 2.44 11.25 -8.83
N VAL A 31 1.52 11.21 -9.79
CA VAL A 31 0.46 10.19 -9.83
C VAL A 31 1.09 8.88 -10.28
N TYR A 32 1.38 8.01 -9.31
CA TYR A 32 1.76 6.63 -9.61
C TYR A 32 0.57 5.91 -10.25
N ARG A 33 0.66 5.68 -11.56
CA ARG A 33 -0.24 4.78 -12.26
C ARG A 33 0.20 3.34 -12.00
N ILE A 34 -0.50 2.66 -11.08
CA ILE A 34 -0.48 1.19 -11.02
C ILE A 34 -0.96 0.68 -12.38
N SER A 35 -0.09 -0.03 -13.11
CA SER A 35 -0.43 -0.61 -14.41
C SER A 35 -1.45 -1.73 -14.22
N SER A 36 -2.40 -1.86 -15.15
CA SER A 36 -3.38 -2.96 -15.14
C SER A 36 -2.72 -4.33 -15.09
N GLU A 37 -1.56 -4.46 -15.72
CA GLU A 37 -0.72 -5.66 -15.69
C GLU A 37 -0.20 -5.97 -14.28
N SER A 38 0.26 -4.97 -13.52
CA SER A 38 0.70 -5.18 -12.13
C SER A 38 -0.44 -5.60 -11.21
N LEU A 39 -1.66 -5.09 -11.46
CA LEU A 39 -2.85 -5.49 -10.72
C LEU A 39 -3.25 -6.94 -11.03
N GLN A 40 -3.25 -7.32 -12.31
CA GLN A 40 -3.55 -8.70 -12.73
C GLN A 40 -2.52 -9.69 -12.17
N ARG A 41 -1.22 -9.37 -12.25
CA ARG A 41 -0.16 -10.19 -11.64
C ARG A 41 -0.33 -10.31 -10.13
N SER A 42 -0.64 -9.21 -9.44
CA SER A 42 -0.87 -9.23 -8.00
C SER A 42 -2.08 -10.08 -7.62
N LYS A 43 -3.16 -10.01 -8.41
CA LYS A 43 -4.35 -10.85 -8.24
C LYS A 43 -4.02 -12.33 -8.45
N GLN A 44 -3.25 -12.68 -9.46
CA GLN A 44 -2.81 -14.06 -9.70
C GLN A 44 -1.96 -14.62 -8.56
N VAL A 45 -1.05 -13.80 -8.01
CA VAL A 45 -0.25 -14.18 -6.84
C VAL A 45 -1.15 -14.44 -5.64
N MET A 46 -2.07 -13.52 -5.34
CA MET A 46 -2.98 -13.67 -4.21
C MET A 46 -3.93 -14.85 -4.37
N LEU A 47 -4.45 -15.13 -5.56
CA LEU A 47 -5.32 -16.30 -5.81
C LEU A 47 -4.64 -17.63 -5.49
N LYS A 48 -3.31 -17.72 -5.65
CA LYS A 48 -2.54 -18.92 -5.29
C LYS A 48 -2.22 -19.00 -3.79
N VAL A 49 -2.19 -17.85 -3.09
CA VAL A 49 -1.84 -17.76 -1.67
C VAL A 49 -3.07 -17.80 -0.75
N LEU A 50 -4.19 -17.22 -1.17
CA LEU A 50 -5.49 -17.24 -0.48
C LEU A 50 -5.88 -18.63 0.05
N PRO A 51 -5.89 -19.70 -0.77
CA PRO A 51 -6.28 -21.03 -0.28
C PRO A 51 -5.31 -21.61 0.76
N LEU A 52 -4.06 -21.14 0.83
CA LEU A 52 -3.09 -21.59 1.84
C LEU A 52 -3.31 -20.92 3.19
N VAL A 53 -4.06 -19.81 3.22
CA VAL A 53 -4.33 -19.03 4.42
C VAL A 53 -5.77 -19.20 4.90
N GLU A 54 -6.74 -19.29 3.98
CA GLU A 54 -8.17 -19.39 4.30
C GLU A 54 -8.61 -20.82 4.67
N ASN A 55 -7.93 -21.86 4.19
CA ASN A 55 -8.27 -23.27 4.50
C ASN A 55 -7.74 -23.75 5.86
N VAL A 56 -7.03 -22.90 6.61
CA VAL A 56 -6.49 -23.28 7.91
C VAL A 56 -7.48 -22.84 8.99
N GLU A 57 -8.26 -23.79 9.50
CA GLU A 57 -9.29 -23.56 10.53
C GLU A 57 -8.70 -23.00 11.83
N THR A 58 -7.39 -23.18 12.05
CA THR A 58 -6.73 -22.75 13.29
C THR A 58 -5.65 -21.71 13.03
N ASP A 59 -5.79 -20.56 13.67
CA ASP A 59 -4.87 -19.42 13.57
C ASP A 59 -3.42 -19.70 14.06
N SER A 60 -3.23 -20.89 14.65
CA SER A 60 -2.07 -21.34 15.40
C SER A 60 -1.20 -22.36 14.66
N GLU A 61 -1.63 -22.85 13.49
CA GLU A 61 -0.87 -23.87 12.76
C GLU A 61 0.32 -23.22 12.04
N LEU A 62 1.53 -23.63 12.41
CA LEU A 62 2.76 -23.19 11.76
C LEU A 62 2.90 -23.91 10.42
N LEU A 63 3.25 -23.14 9.38
CA LEU A 63 3.41 -23.65 8.02
C LEU A 63 4.88 -23.55 7.61
N ASP A 64 5.32 -24.52 6.82
CA ASP A 64 6.67 -24.48 6.24
C ASP A 64 6.73 -23.40 5.16
N ASP A 65 7.74 -22.52 5.24
CA ASP A 65 8.02 -21.47 4.26
C ASP A 65 8.18 -22.02 2.84
N ARG A 66 8.67 -23.26 2.70
CA ARG A 66 8.85 -23.94 1.39
C ARG A 66 7.53 -24.25 0.69
N ARG A 67 6.40 -24.22 1.41
CA ARG A 67 5.06 -24.41 0.83
C ARG A 67 4.54 -23.16 0.10
N LEU A 68 5.22 -22.02 0.24
CA LEU A 68 4.81 -20.81 -0.46
C LEU A 68 5.14 -20.90 -1.96
N PRO A 69 4.18 -20.61 -2.85
CA PRO A 69 4.41 -20.60 -4.30
C PRO A 69 5.29 -19.42 -4.76
N PHE A 70 5.47 -18.41 -3.91
CA PHE A 70 6.25 -17.21 -4.19
C PHE A 70 6.99 -16.76 -2.93
N PRO A 71 8.14 -16.07 -3.06
CA PRO A 71 8.83 -15.52 -1.91
C PRO A 71 7.95 -14.48 -1.19
N LYS A 72 8.08 -14.42 0.14
CA LYS A 72 7.25 -13.55 1.00
C LYS A 72 7.23 -12.09 0.54
N ASP A 73 8.35 -11.56 0.06
CA ASP A 73 8.42 -10.16 -0.38
C ASP A 73 7.56 -9.86 -1.62
N ASN A 74 7.43 -10.83 -2.54
CA ASN A 74 6.54 -10.70 -3.69
C ASN A 74 5.07 -10.74 -3.26
N ILE A 75 4.72 -11.59 -2.30
CA ILE A 75 3.37 -11.66 -1.75
C ILE A 75 3.02 -10.37 -1.00
N LYS A 76 3.94 -9.84 -0.19
CA LYS A 76 3.77 -8.55 0.51
C LYS A 76 3.55 -7.41 -0.48
N SER A 77 4.31 -7.38 -1.57
CA SER A 77 4.19 -6.37 -2.60
C SER A 77 2.84 -6.46 -3.33
N ALA A 78 2.42 -7.67 -3.71
CA ALA A 78 1.11 -7.92 -4.33
C ALA A 78 -0.06 -7.54 -3.40
N ALA A 79 0.03 -7.89 -2.12
CA ALA A 79 -0.96 -7.55 -1.12
C ALA A 79 -1.06 -6.04 -0.89
N LYS A 80 0.06 -5.29 -0.86
CA LYS A 80 0.06 -3.82 -0.77
C LYS A 80 -0.64 -3.16 -1.98
N ILE A 81 -0.42 -3.68 -3.19
CA ILE A 81 -1.07 -3.19 -4.41
C ILE A 81 -2.59 -3.43 -4.35
N LEU A 82 -3.01 -4.63 -3.94
CA LEU A 82 -4.43 -4.98 -3.84
C LEU A 82 -5.14 -4.28 -2.69
N ALA A 83 -4.47 -4.12 -1.55
CA ALA A 83 -4.99 -3.36 -0.42
C ALA A 83 -5.29 -1.90 -0.83
N TYR A 84 -4.40 -1.27 -1.61
CA TYR A 84 -4.67 0.04 -2.17
C TYR A 84 -5.87 0.05 -3.13
N TYR A 85 -5.93 -0.94 -4.03
CA TYR A 85 -7.04 -1.07 -4.98
C TYR A 85 -8.40 -1.19 -4.27
N TYR A 86 -8.50 -2.07 -3.27
CA TYR A 86 -9.73 -2.29 -2.51
C TYR A 86 -10.09 -1.12 -1.60
N TRP A 87 -9.10 -0.50 -0.95
CA TRP A 87 -9.31 0.72 -0.16
C TRP A 87 -9.92 1.83 -1.02
N LYS A 88 -9.42 2.00 -2.25
CA LYS A 88 -9.92 3.01 -3.19
C LYS A 88 -11.32 2.72 -3.72
N GLN A 89 -11.69 1.45 -3.84
CA GLN A 89 -13.03 1.02 -4.27
C GLN A 89 -14.03 0.91 -3.12
N ASP A 90 -13.63 1.29 -1.91
CA ASP A 90 -14.42 1.16 -0.68
C ASP A 90 -14.87 -0.29 -0.40
N GLN A 91 -14.09 -1.26 -0.86
CA GLN A 91 -14.35 -2.68 -0.66
C GLN A 91 -13.70 -3.15 0.64
N GLN A 92 -14.31 -2.79 1.78
CA GLN A 92 -13.77 -3.06 3.12
C GLN A 92 -13.60 -4.56 3.41
N THR A 93 -14.48 -5.42 2.90
CA THR A 93 -14.41 -6.88 3.09
C THR A 93 -13.19 -7.49 2.41
N GLU A 94 -12.92 -7.09 1.17
CA GLU A 94 -11.75 -7.57 0.42
C GLU A 94 -10.45 -6.99 0.98
N LEU A 95 -10.49 -5.74 1.47
CA LEU A 95 -9.37 -5.15 2.20
C LEU A 95 -9.04 -5.94 3.47
N ALA A 96 -10.06 -6.35 4.24
CA ALA A 96 -9.88 -7.19 5.42
C ALA A 96 -9.30 -8.56 5.07
N ARG A 97 -9.75 -9.19 3.97
CA ARG A 97 -9.16 -10.44 3.45
C ARG A 97 -7.67 -10.28 3.13
N VAL A 98 -7.31 -9.23 2.40
CA VAL A 98 -5.90 -8.95 2.06
C VAL A 98 -5.07 -8.68 3.32
N LYS A 99 -5.61 -7.94 4.29
CA LYS A 99 -4.97 -7.73 5.61
C LYS A 99 -4.70 -9.06 6.31
N ASN A 100 -5.70 -9.95 6.35
CA ASN A 100 -5.57 -11.26 6.98
C ASN A 100 -4.49 -12.09 6.29
N VAL A 101 -4.48 -12.17 4.97
CA VAL A 101 -3.43 -12.86 4.21
C VAL A 101 -2.04 -12.27 4.50
N PHE A 102 -1.92 -10.94 4.52
CA PHE A 102 -0.65 -10.27 4.80
C PHE A 102 -0.12 -10.60 6.20
N ILE A 103 -0.99 -10.66 7.20
CA ILE A 103 -0.60 -10.98 8.58
C ILE A 103 -0.30 -12.47 8.75
N SER A 104 -1.08 -13.34 8.11
CA SER A 104 -0.90 -14.80 8.16
C SER A 104 0.40 -15.27 7.50
N LEU A 105 1.08 -14.42 6.72
CA LEU A 105 2.44 -14.69 6.27
C LEU A 105 3.43 -14.93 7.42
N SER A 106 3.13 -14.44 8.63
CA SER A 106 3.93 -14.72 9.84
C SER A 106 3.95 -16.21 10.25
N ARG A 107 2.98 -17.01 9.80
CA ARG A 107 2.91 -18.45 10.09
C ARG A 107 3.90 -19.28 9.30
N PHE A 108 4.30 -18.79 8.13
CA PHE A 108 5.27 -19.47 7.28
C PHE A 108 6.65 -19.27 7.88
N GLN A 109 7.22 -20.30 8.48
CA GLN A 109 8.51 -20.23 9.16
C GLN A 109 9.38 -21.43 8.79
N ASP A 110 10.65 -21.32 9.17
CA ASP A 110 11.58 -22.41 9.04
C ASP A 110 11.28 -23.48 10.11
N VAL A 111 11.08 -24.72 9.66
CA VAL A 111 10.70 -25.85 10.50
C VAL A 111 11.86 -26.29 11.39
N ASP A 112 13.10 -25.93 11.03
CA ASP A 112 14.32 -26.30 11.74
C ASP A 112 14.53 -25.52 13.06
N LEU A 113 13.69 -24.52 13.35
CA LEU A 113 13.73 -23.74 14.60
C LEU A 113 13.07 -24.50 15.77
N GLY A 114 13.58 -24.28 16.99
CA GLY A 114 12.94 -24.79 18.20
C GLY A 114 11.54 -24.19 18.40
N LEU A 115 10.62 -24.94 19.02
CA LEU A 115 9.22 -24.54 19.23
C LEU A 115 9.08 -23.19 19.96
N GLU A 116 9.94 -22.93 20.95
CA GLU A 116 9.94 -21.68 21.71
C GLU A 116 10.36 -20.47 20.83
N ASP A 117 11.37 -20.68 19.98
CA ASP A 117 11.84 -19.67 19.04
C ASP A 117 10.82 -19.41 17.92
N GLN A 118 10.12 -20.46 17.45
CA GLN A 118 9.04 -20.34 16.47
C GLN A 118 7.88 -19.50 17.03
N ALA A 119 7.45 -19.77 18.26
CA ALA A 119 6.38 -19.00 18.92
C ALA A 119 6.79 -17.53 19.13
N ARG A 120 8.03 -17.28 19.55
CA ARG A 120 8.56 -15.92 19.73
C ARG A 120 8.64 -15.19 18.39
N ARG A 121 9.15 -15.84 17.34
CA ARG A 121 9.21 -15.28 15.98
C ARG A 121 7.83 -15.00 15.41
N LEU A 122 6.88 -15.92 15.59
CA LEU A 122 5.49 -15.74 15.16
C LEU A 122 4.88 -14.47 15.75
N SER A 123 4.98 -14.31 17.07
CA SER A 123 4.40 -13.15 17.76
C SER A 123 5.06 -11.82 17.34
N SER A 124 6.38 -11.82 17.14
CA SER A 124 7.15 -10.66 16.71
C SER A 124 6.85 -10.29 15.25
N GLU A 125 6.83 -11.28 14.37
CA GLU A 125 6.58 -11.11 12.94
C GLU A 125 5.12 -10.69 12.69
N LYS A 126 4.15 -11.29 13.39
CA LYS A 126 2.74 -10.88 13.36
C LYS A 126 2.59 -9.40 13.73
N LYS A 127 3.21 -8.96 14.85
CA LYS A 127 3.20 -7.55 15.26
C LYS A 127 3.86 -6.63 14.24
N ARG A 128 4.99 -7.05 13.68
CA ARG A 128 5.72 -6.30 12.64
C ARG A 128 4.87 -6.13 11.38
N LEU A 129 4.28 -7.21 10.86
CA LEU A 129 3.46 -7.20 9.65
C LEU A 129 2.18 -6.39 9.82
N THR A 130 1.52 -6.48 10.99
CA THR A 130 0.36 -5.63 11.29
C THR A 130 0.72 -4.15 11.25
N ARG A 131 1.80 -3.75 11.94
CA ARG A 131 2.27 -2.36 11.93
C ARG A 131 2.68 -1.90 10.53
N GLU A 132 3.34 -2.75 9.76
CA GLU A 132 3.75 -2.44 8.39
C GLU A 132 2.53 -2.20 7.49
N PHE A 133 1.50 -3.04 7.60
CA PHE A 133 0.27 -2.89 6.84
C PHE A 133 -0.51 -1.62 7.24
N GLU A 134 -0.65 -1.36 8.53
CA GLU A 134 -1.33 -0.17 9.05
C GLU A 134 -0.59 1.12 8.67
N TYR A 135 0.74 1.11 8.77
CA TYR A 135 1.58 2.19 8.30
C TYR A 135 1.40 2.41 6.80
N TYR A 136 1.38 1.35 6.00
CA TYR A 136 1.18 1.43 4.57
C TYR A 136 -0.20 2.00 4.20
N ILE A 137 -1.28 1.58 4.85
CA ILE A 137 -2.63 2.13 4.58
C ILE A 137 -2.72 3.61 4.99
N THR A 138 -2.15 3.96 6.15
CA THR A 138 -2.26 5.32 6.72
C THR A 138 -1.34 6.32 6.03
N HIS A 139 -0.12 5.92 5.69
CA HIS A 139 0.95 6.79 5.14
C HIS A 139 1.27 6.48 3.68
N SER A 140 0.47 5.65 3.01
CA SER A 140 0.66 5.39 1.59
C SER A 140 0.76 6.72 0.84
N PRO A 141 1.84 6.96 0.06
CA PRO A 141 2.06 8.22 -0.66
C PRO A 141 0.94 8.54 -1.66
N PHE A 142 0.01 7.62 -1.87
CA PHE A 142 -1.10 7.71 -2.80
C PHE A 142 -2.39 8.30 -2.19
N SER A 143 -2.42 8.62 -0.89
CA SER A 143 -3.53 9.38 -0.26
C SER A 143 -3.58 10.85 -0.75
N THR A 144 -2.56 11.26 -1.49
CA THR A 144 -2.48 12.60 -2.06
C THR A 144 -3.08 12.63 -3.48
N GLY A 145 -4.42 12.70 -3.56
CA GLY A 145 -5.10 13.38 -4.67
C GLY A 145 -5.90 12.52 -5.65
N ARG A 146 -7.17 12.92 -5.82
CA ARG A 146 -8.12 12.54 -6.87
C ARG A 146 -7.45 12.22 -8.21
N GLY A 147 -7.80 11.08 -8.81
CA GLY A 147 -7.59 10.83 -10.23
C GLY A 147 -6.94 9.50 -10.61
N PHE A 148 -7.60 8.37 -10.35
CA PHE A 148 -7.51 7.24 -11.28
C PHE A 148 -8.83 7.20 -12.05
N LYS A 149 -8.77 7.41 -13.36
CA LYS A 149 -9.76 6.83 -14.25
C LYS A 149 -9.30 5.40 -14.50
N CYS A 150 -9.89 4.43 -13.81
CA CYS A 150 -9.85 3.06 -14.26
C CYS A 150 -10.66 3.03 -15.57
N THR A 151 -9.99 3.19 -16.71
CA THR A 151 -10.57 2.75 -17.98
C THR A 151 -10.66 1.23 -17.89
N GLN A 152 -11.84 0.74 -17.51
CA GLN A 152 -12.20 -0.64 -17.79
C GLN A 152 -12.12 -0.83 -19.31
N PRO A 153 -11.50 -1.92 -19.81
CA PRO A 153 -11.73 -2.31 -21.19
C PRO A 153 -13.22 -2.64 -21.31
N ARG A 154 -13.93 -1.86 -22.14
CA ARG A 154 -15.27 -2.23 -22.60
C ARG A 154 -15.13 -3.57 -23.31
N THR A 155 -15.71 -4.60 -22.72
CA THR A 155 -16.13 -5.80 -23.44
C THR A 155 -17.18 -5.44 -24.47
#